data_AF-A0A653DE54-F1
#
_entry.id   AF-A0A653DE54-F1
#
_cell.length_a   1.000
_cell.length_b   1.000
_cell.length_c   1.000
_cell.angle_alpha   90.00
_cell.angle_beta   90.00
_cell.angle_gamma   90.00
#
_symmetry.space_group_name_H-M   'P 1'
#
loop_
_entity.id
_entity.type
_entity.pdbx_description
1 polymer ?
#
loop_
_entity_poly.entity_id
_entity_poly.type
_entity_poly.pdbx_seq_one_letter_code
_entity_poly.pdbx_strand_id
1 'polypeptide(L)'
;MLLDIVARSLYSEKEVFVRELISNASDALEKFRYLTVSENETEKKIVDKDRPLEIHISTDKHNRTLTIQDTGIGMTKDDLISNLGVIAKSGSKAFLEQLKAKEGAADSSIIGQFGVGFYSAFMVADRVDVYSRAVGEEQGYKWTSDG
;
A
#
# COMPACT_ATOMS: atom_id res chain seq x y z
N MET A 1 -17.86 -4.72 6.91
CA MET A 1 -17.09 -3.46 6.73
C MET A 1 -16.45 -3.46 5.34
N LEU A 2 -15.79 -2.38 4.88
CA LEU A 2 -15.18 -2.30 3.53
C LEU A 2 -14.35 -3.53 3.16
N LEU A 3 -13.62 -4.11 4.11
CA LEU A 3 -12.93 -5.39 3.94
C LEU A 3 -13.83 -6.50 3.42
N ASP A 4 -15.04 -6.68 3.98
CA ASP A 4 -15.99 -7.69 3.51
C ASP A 4 -16.44 -7.44 2.08
N ILE A 5 -16.50 -6.18 1.66
CA ILE A 5 -17.00 -5.79 0.33
C ILE A 5 -15.89 -5.92 -0.70
N VAL A 6 -14.68 -5.42 -0.38
CA VAL A 6 -13.47 -5.64 -1.20
C VAL A 6 -13.22 -7.13 -1.36
N ALA A 7 -13.31 -7.90 -0.26
CA ALA A 7 -13.23 -9.35 -0.31
C ALA A 7 -14.32 -9.92 -1.23
N ARG A 8 -15.61 -9.58 -1.03
CA ARG A 8 -16.76 -10.08 -1.80
C ARG A 8 -16.72 -9.72 -3.30
N SER A 9 -16.30 -8.51 -3.63
CA SER A 9 -16.24 -7.99 -5.00
C SER A 9 -15.10 -8.62 -5.81
N LEU A 10 -14.03 -9.04 -5.13
CA LEU A 10 -12.80 -9.55 -5.75
C LEU A 10 -12.69 -11.09 -5.79
N TYR A 11 -13.70 -11.83 -5.32
CA TYR A 11 -13.59 -13.31 -5.18
C TYR A 11 -13.24 -14.06 -6.48
N SER A 12 -13.31 -13.44 -7.65
CA SER A 12 -12.86 -14.08 -8.89
C SER A 12 -11.34 -14.21 -8.99
N GLU A 13 -10.55 -13.23 -8.51
CA GLU A 13 -9.10 -13.19 -8.77
C GLU A 13 -8.31 -12.71 -7.54
N LYS A 14 -8.02 -13.65 -6.63
CA LYS A 14 -7.26 -13.39 -5.41
C LYS A 14 -5.82 -12.94 -5.66
N GLU A 15 -5.28 -13.10 -6.86
CA GLU A 15 -3.92 -12.70 -7.24
C GLU A 15 -3.75 -11.18 -7.44
N VAL A 16 -4.86 -10.44 -7.50
CA VAL A 16 -4.86 -8.98 -7.71
C VAL A 16 -4.04 -8.22 -6.66
N PHE A 17 -3.92 -8.73 -5.44
CA PHE A 17 -3.15 -8.06 -4.37
C PHE A 17 -1.68 -7.87 -4.72
N VAL A 18 -1.08 -8.80 -5.47
CA VAL A 18 0.32 -8.68 -5.90
C VAL A 18 0.47 -7.47 -6.83
N ARG A 19 -0.44 -7.32 -7.80
CA ARG A 19 -0.46 -6.18 -8.72
C ARG A 19 -0.57 -4.86 -7.96
N GLU A 20 -1.52 -4.78 -7.02
CA GLU A 20 -1.76 -3.56 -6.25
C GLU A 20 -0.55 -3.18 -5.37
N LEU A 21 0.04 -4.15 -4.66
CA LEU A 21 1.19 -3.89 -3.79
C LEU A 21 2.45 -3.53 -4.59
N ILE A 22 2.68 -4.15 -5.75
CA ILE A 22 3.77 -3.77 -6.67
C ILE A 22 3.53 -2.35 -7.22
N SER A 23 2.29 -1.99 -7.57
CA SER A 23 1.97 -0.63 -8.03
C SER A 23 2.28 0.40 -6.95
N ASN A 24 1.87 0.15 -5.69
CA ASN A 24 2.18 1.03 -4.57
C ASN A 24 3.69 1.18 -4.34
N ALA A 25 4.44 0.08 -4.43
CA ALA A 25 5.90 0.09 -4.33
C ALA A 25 6.54 0.90 -5.47
N SER A 26 6.07 0.74 -6.70
CA SER A 26 6.53 1.53 -7.85
C SER A 26 6.28 3.02 -7.65
N ASP A 27 5.10 3.41 -7.17
CA ASP A 27 4.78 4.81 -6.87
C ASP A 27 5.67 5.39 -5.76
N ALA A 28 6.00 4.58 -4.75
CA ALA A 28 6.91 4.98 -3.67
C ALA A 28 8.34 5.21 -4.17
N LEU A 29 8.82 4.37 -5.10
CA LEU A 29 10.12 4.53 -5.77
C LEU A 29 10.13 5.78 -6.66
N GLU A 30 9.06 6.02 -7.42
CA GLU A 30 8.91 7.20 -8.27
C GLU A 30 8.94 8.49 -7.45
N LYS A 31 8.19 8.54 -6.33
CA LYS A 31 8.18 9.68 -5.41
C LYS A 31 9.55 9.95 -4.82
N PHE A 32 10.29 8.90 -4.45
CA PHE A 32 11.67 9.05 -3.99
C PHE A 32 12.55 9.63 -5.10
N ARG A 33 12.49 9.06 -6.30
CA ARG A 33 13.27 9.55 -7.45
C ARG A 33 13.00 11.02 -7.73
N TYR A 34 11.72 11.41 -7.78
CA TYR A 34 11.34 12.81 -7.95
C TYR A 34 11.94 13.71 -6.86
N LEU A 35 11.80 13.33 -5.59
CA LEU A 35 12.40 14.09 -4.49
C LEU A 35 13.91 14.22 -4.62
N THR A 36 14.64 13.16 -4.98
CA THR A 36 16.10 13.25 -5.14
C THR A 36 16.55 14.19 -6.25
N VAL A 37 15.77 14.29 -7.34
CA VAL A 37 16.04 15.21 -8.45
C VAL A 37 15.68 16.65 -8.08
N SER A 38 14.54 16.84 -7.40
CA SER A 38 14.06 18.16 -6.94
C SER A 38 14.84 18.71 -5.73
N GLU A 39 15.50 17.85 -4.95
CA GLU A 39 16.31 18.25 -3.78
C GLU A 39 17.61 18.99 -4.11
N ASN A 40 17.94 19.18 -5.39
CA ASN A 40 18.90 20.23 -5.72
C ASN A 40 18.40 21.64 -5.28
N GLU A 41 17.15 21.78 -4.82
CA GLU A 41 16.52 23.04 -4.40
C GLU A 41 16.02 23.11 -2.93
N THR A 42 16.11 22.04 -2.11
CA THR A 42 15.59 22.06 -0.70
C THR A 42 16.60 21.58 0.34
N GLU A 43 16.58 22.19 1.53
CA GLU A 43 17.60 22.08 2.60
C GLU A 43 17.66 20.73 3.35
N LYS A 44 16.78 19.77 3.05
CA LYS A 44 16.86 18.44 3.65
C LYS A 44 17.91 17.63 2.90
N LYS A 45 18.89 17.07 3.62
CA LYS A 45 19.84 16.13 3.03
C LYS A 45 19.16 14.76 2.96
N ILE A 46 18.64 14.34 1.81
CA ILE A 46 18.41 12.90 1.59
C ILE A 46 19.76 12.19 1.68
N VAL A 47 19.85 11.27 2.63
CA VAL A 47 20.96 10.32 2.76
C VAL A 47 20.75 9.20 1.75
N ASP A 48 21.83 8.63 1.20
CA ASP A 48 21.80 7.51 0.25
C ASP A 48 21.01 7.80 -1.05
N LYS A 49 21.19 8.99 -1.65
CA LYS A 49 20.57 9.36 -2.94
C LYS A 49 20.86 8.35 -4.05
N ASP A 50 22.04 7.74 -4.04
CA ASP A 50 22.51 6.80 -5.05
C ASP A 50 22.12 5.33 -4.75
N ARG A 51 21.28 5.08 -3.74
CA ARG A 51 20.86 3.71 -3.42
C ARG A 51 20.05 3.09 -4.57
N PRO A 52 20.14 1.77 -4.77
CA PRO A 52 19.30 1.07 -5.74
C PRO A 52 17.80 1.23 -5.43
N LEU A 53 17.03 1.52 -6.47
CA LEU A 53 15.56 1.60 -6.43
C LEU A 53 14.98 0.25 -6.86
N GLU A 54 14.58 -0.55 -5.87
CA GLU A 54 14.28 -1.97 -6.06
C GLU A 54 12.99 -2.35 -5.33
N ILE A 55 12.32 -3.38 -5.87
CA ILE A 55 11.21 -4.07 -5.22
C ILE A 55 11.65 -5.52 -5.02
N HIS A 56 11.75 -5.95 -3.77
CA HIS A 56 12.07 -7.33 -3.40
C HIS A 56 10.80 -8.07 -3.01
N ILE A 57 10.65 -9.28 -3.54
CA ILE A 57 9.55 -10.18 -3.20
C ILE A 57 10.15 -11.48 -2.67
N SER A 58 9.79 -11.85 -1.45
CA SER A 58 10.29 -13.07 -0.81
C SER A 58 9.16 -13.86 -0.16
N THR A 59 9.32 -15.17 -0.11
CA THR A 59 8.39 -16.07 0.57
C THR A 59 9.11 -16.85 1.65
N ASP A 60 8.47 -17.00 2.81
CA ASP A 60 8.91 -17.88 3.88
C ASP A 60 7.86 -18.98 4.07
N LYS A 61 8.21 -20.20 3.64
CA LYS A 61 7.31 -21.34 3.72
C LYS A 61 7.09 -21.83 5.16
N HIS A 62 8.07 -21.64 6.04
CA HIS A 62 7.98 -22.09 7.43
C HIS A 62 7.04 -21.19 8.21
N ASN A 63 7.21 -19.87 8.08
CA ASN A 63 6.36 -18.88 8.74
C ASN A 63 5.08 -18.56 7.95
N ARG A 64 4.95 -19.10 6.74
CA ARG A 64 3.82 -18.87 5.81
C ARG A 64 3.61 -17.40 5.48
N THR A 65 4.70 -16.66 5.31
CA THR A 65 4.66 -15.23 5.00
C THR A 65 5.08 -14.95 3.57
N LEU A 66 4.46 -13.93 2.98
CA LEU A 66 4.88 -13.28 1.75
C LEU A 66 5.27 -11.85 2.11
N THR A 67 6.43 -11.41 1.64
CA THR A 67 6.94 -10.06 1.89
C THR A 67 7.18 -9.36 0.57
N ILE A 68 6.66 -8.14 0.45
CA ILE A 68 6.95 -7.21 -0.63
C ILE A 68 7.58 -5.99 0.02
N GLN A 69 8.81 -5.67 -0.38
CA GLN A 69 9.61 -4.59 0.18
C GLN A 69 10.11 -3.69 -0.94
N ASP A 70 9.91 -2.38 -0.81
CA ASP A 70 10.50 -1.38 -1.69
C ASP A 70 11.57 -0.55 -0.97
N THR A 71 12.45 0.07 -1.75
CA THR A 71 13.42 1.08 -1.28
C THR A 71 12.95 2.50 -1.59
N GLY A 72 11.64 2.74 -1.58
CA GLY A 72 11.03 4.02 -1.92
C GLY A 72 11.06 5.06 -0.80
N ILE A 73 10.16 6.03 -0.92
CA ILE A 73 10.09 7.22 -0.04
C ILE A 73 9.73 6.87 1.42
N GLY A 74 9.08 5.73 1.65
CA GLY A 74 8.59 5.31 2.96
C GLY A 74 7.43 6.19 3.48
N MET A 75 7.04 5.95 4.73
CA MET A 75 5.94 6.64 5.40
C MET A 75 6.36 7.11 6.80
N THR A 76 5.90 8.30 7.16
CA THR A 76 5.98 8.79 8.55
C THR A 76 4.93 8.10 9.41
N LYS A 77 4.99 8.31 10.73
CA LYS A 77 3.95 7.83 11.65
C LYS A 77 2.56 8.36 11.26
N ASP A 78 2.47 9.63 10.90
CA ASP A 78 1.21 10.27 10.55
C ASP A 78 0.69 9.77 9.20
N ASP A 79 1.58 9.49 8.24
CA ASP A 79 1.21 8.83 6.98
C ASP A 79 0.62 7.43 7.22
N LEU A 80 1.25 6.63 8.09
CA LEU A 80 0.71 5.31 8.45
C LEU A 80 -0.69 5.41 9.07
N ILE A 81 -0.90 6.38 9.99
CA ILE A 81 -2.19 6.58 10.65
C ILE A 81 -3.25 7.08 9.66
N SER A 82 -2.91 8.05 8.82
CA SER A 82 -3.85 8.69 7.89
C SER A 82 -4.16 7.79 6.68
N ASN A 83 -3.15 7.21 6.05
CA ASN A 83 -3.32 6.43 4.83
C ASN A 83 -3.81 5.00 5.12
N LEU A 84 -3.29 4.35 6.16
CA LEU A 84 -3.67 2.97 6.53
C LEU A 84 -4.70 2.90 7.65
N GLY A 85 -4.80 3.92 8.50
CA GLY A 85 -5.75 3.94 9.62
C GLY A 85 -7.10 4.60 9.33
N VAL A 86 -7.15 5.62 8.45
CA VAL A 86 -8.40 6.35 8.17
C VAL A 86 -9.19 5.73 7.01
N ILE A 87 -8.53 5.19 5.98
CA ILE A 87 -9.23 4.55 4.85
C ILE A 87 -10.04 3.32 5.32
N ALA A 88 -9.53 2.58 6.31
CA ALA A 88 -10.28 1.53 7.01
C ALA A 88 -11.62 2.04 7.60
N LYS A 89 -11.71 3.33 7.96
CA LYS A 89 -12.89 3.97 8.57
C LYS A 89 -13.77 4.75 7.59
N SER A 90 -13.22 5.52 6.64
CA SER A 90 -14.00 6.48 5.81
C SER A 90 -14.18 6.09 4.34
N GLY A 91 -13.21 5.40 3.72
CA GLY A 91 -13.27 5.01 2.30
C GLY A 91 -14.42 4.04 2.00
N SER A 92 -14.82 3.27 3.00
CA SER A 92 -15.95 2.33 3.02
C SER A 92 -17.25 2.90 2.47
N LYS A 93 -17.59 4.14 2.85
CA LYS A 93 -18.92 4.71 2.57
C LYS A 93 -19.03 5.21 1.13
N ALA A 94 -18.03 5.96 0.66
CA ALA A 94 -17.99 6.46 -0.71
C ALA A 94 -17.87 5.32 -1.73
N PHE A 95 -17.06 4.30 -1.42
CA PHE A 95 -16.94 3.09 -2.24
C PHE A 95 -18.26 2.30 -2.31
N LEU A 96 -18.95 2.15 -1.18
CA LEU A 96 -20.28 1.52 -1.11
C LEU A 96 -21.34 2.24 -1.95
N GLU A 97 -21.34 3.57 -1.94
CA GLU A 97 -22.26 4.38 -2.75
C GLU A 97 -22.01 4.18 -4.24
N GLN A 98 -20.76 4.09 -4.69
CA GLN A 98 -20.43 3.85 -6.09
C GLN A 98 -20.64 2.41 -6.55
N LEU A 99 -20.38 1.42 -5.70
CA LEU A 99 -20.70 0.02 -5.99
C LEU A 99 -22.21 -0.21 -6.12
N LYS A 100 -23.01 0.43 -5.26
CA LYS A 100 -24.48 0.37 -5.37
C LYS A 100 -24.99 1.05 -6.64
N ALA A 101 -24.27 2.05 -7.16
CA ALA A 101 -24.64 2.75 -8.38
C ALA A 101 -24.32 1.96 -9.67
N LYS A 102 -23.47 0.93 -9.61
CA LYS A 102 -23.14 0.05 -10.74
C LYS A 102 -23.57 -1.38 -10.42
N GLU A 103 -24.84 -1.70 -10.68
CA GLU A 103 -25.32 -3.08 -10.65
C GLU A 103 -24.58 -3.92 -11.70
N GLY A 104 -23.88 -4.98 -11.25
CA GLY A 104 -23.60 -6.14 -12.12
C GLY A 104 -22.15 -6.46 -12.48
N ALA A 105 -21.15 -5.63 -12.15
CA ALA A 105 -19.76 -6.05 -12.29
C ALA A 105 -18.89 -5.31 -11.28
N ALA A 106 -18.35 -6.06 -10.31
CA ALA A 106 -17.22 -5.64 -9.52
C ALA A 106 -15.99 -5.60 -10.42
N ASP A 107 -15.92 -4.57 -11.24
CA ASP A 107 -14.86 -4.42 -12.22
C ASP A 107 -13.54 -4.15 -11.47
N SER A 108 -12.50 -4.94 -11.76
CA SER A 108 -11.19 -4.86 -11.10
C SER A 108 -10.51 -3.49 -11.31
N SER A 109 -11.04 -2.69 -12.24
CA SER A 109 -10.70 -1.30 -12.52
C SER A 109 -11.08 -0.33 -11.39
N ILE A 110 -12.11 -0.64 -10.59
CA ILE A 110 -12.62 0.27 -9.54
C ILE A 110 -11.60 0.39 -8.40
N ILE A 111 -10.95 -0.71 -7.99
CA ILE A 111 -10.00 -0.69 -6.85
C ILE A 111 -8.75 0.13 -7.13
N GLY A 112 -8.25 0.09 -8.36
CA GLY A 112 -7.11 0.89 -8.79
C GLY A 112 -7.38 2.41 -8.77
N GLN A 113 -8.65 2.84 -8.90
CA GLN A 113 -9.00 4.27 -8.88
C GLN A 113 -9.17 4.85 -7.47
N PHE A 114 -9.42 4.03 -6.45
CA PHE A 114 -9.72 4.51 -5.08
C PHE A 114 -8.54 4.47 -4.12
N GLY A 115 -7.36 4.01 -4.54
CA GLY A 115 -6.19 3.88 -3.65
C GLY A 115 -6.42 2.90 -2.50
N VAL A 116 -7.43 2.02 -2.62
CA VAL A 116 -7.74 0.98 -1.62
C VAL A 116 -7.04 -0.35 -1.93
N GLY A 117 -6.19 -0.38 -2.95
CA GLY A 117 -5.45 -1.57 -3.40
C GLY A 117 -4.65 -2.25 -2.30
N PHE A 118 -4.14 -1.49 -1.32
CA PHE A 118 -3.47 -2.05 -0.14
C PHE A 118 -4.33 -3.07 0.62
N TYR A 119 -5.64 -2.81 0.78
CA TYR A 119 -6.53 -3.68 1.57
C TYR A 119 -6.87 -4.99 0.86
N SER A 120 -6.56 -5.13 -0.43
CA SER A 120 -6.69 -6.42 -1.13
C SER A 120 -5.76 -7.49 -0.54
N ALA A 121 -4.72 -7.11 0.21
CA ALA A 121 -3.85 -8.05 0.94
C ALA A 121 -4.65 -8.94 1.92
N PHE A 122 -5.70 -8.40 2.55
CA PHE A 122 -6.55 -9.16 3.48
C PHE A 122 -7.44 -10.21 2.81
N MET A 123 -7.45 -10.29 1.47
CA MET A 123 -8.09 -11.41 0.78
C MET A 123 -7.33 -12.74 0.92
N VAL A 124 -6.03 -12.65 1.18
CA VAL A 124 -5.12 -13.80 1.22
C VAL A 124 -4.36 -13.90 2.55
N ALA A 125 -4.34 -12.82 3.35
CA ALA A 125 -3.70 -12.75 4.64
C ALA A 125 -4.72 -12.53 5.76
N ASP A 126 -4.56 -13.28 6.85
CA ASP A 126 -5.25 -13.11 8.13
C ASP A 126 -4.64 -11.99 8.99
N ARG A 127 -3.42 -11.57 8.66
CA ARG A 127 -2.73 -10.44 9.31
C ARG A 127 -1.80 -9.74 8.33
N VAL A 128 -1.77 -8.42 8.37
CA VAL A 128 -0.82 -7.60 7.61
C VAL A 128 0.01 -6.76 8.56
N ASP A 129 1.33 -6.90 8.46
CA ASP A 129 2.32 -6.09 9.15
C ASP A 129 3.04 -5.19 8.14
N VAL A 130 3.04 -3.88 8.36
CA VAL A 130 3.76 -2.89 7.54
C VAL A 130 4.89 -2.29 8.37
N TYR A 131 6.11 -2.39 7.87
CA TYR A 131 7.28 -1.74 8.44
C TYR A 131 7.70 -0.62 7.48
N SER A 132 7.78 0.61 7.95
CA SER A 132 8.16 1.73 7.09
C SER A 132 8.99 2.76 7.83
N ARG A 133 9.92 3.37 7.11
CA ARG A 133 10.73 4.50 7.57
C ARG A 133 10.76 5.52 6.45
N ALA A 134 10.22 6.71 6.71
CA ALA A 134 10.30 7.81 5.76
C ALA A 134 11.75 8.23 5.52
N VAL A 135 12.02 8.66 4.30
CA VAL A 135 13.34 9.19 3.94
C VAL A 135 13.66 10.45 4.76
N GLY A 136 14.87 10.50 5.28
CA GLY A 136 15.33 11.56 6.18
C GLY A 136 14.98 11.35 7.65
N GLU A 137 14.20 10.32 7.99
CA GLU A 137 13.92 9.94 9.38
C GLU A 137 14.86 8.83 9.85
N GLU A 138 15.33 8.91 11.10
CA GLU A 138 16.10 7.82 11.72
C GLU A 138 15.17 6.69 12.21
N GLN A 139 13.99 7.04 12.70
CA GLN A 139 13.03 6.13 13.32
C GLN A 139 12.08 5.52 12.29
N GLY A 140 12.01 4.19 12.26
CA GLY A 140 10.97 3.44 11.55
C GLY A 140 9.78 3.10 12.45
N TYR A 141 8.62 2.82 11.83
CA TYR A 141 7.39 2.46 12.52
C TYR A 141 6.82 1.15 11.97
N LYS A 142 6.11 0.44 12.85
CA LYS A 142 5.33 -0.75 12.50
C LYS A 142 3.85 -0.44 12.62
N TRP A 143 3.09 -0.73 11.57
CA TRP A 143 1.65 -0.83 11.59
C TRP A 143 1.23 -2.30 11.48
N THR A 144 0.15 -2.69 12.15
CA THR A 144 -0.35 -4.07 12.17
C THR A 144 -1.88 -4.07 12.22
N SER A 145 -2.51 -4.95 11.44
CA SER A 145 -3.95 -5.21 11.51
C SER A 145 -4.27 -6.65 11.11
N ASP A 146 -5.38 -7.17 11.64
CA ASP A 146 -6.01 -8.45 11.31
C ASP A 146 -7.28 -8.28 10.46
N GLY A 147 -7.68 -7.04 10.15
CA GLY A 147 -8.80 -6.71 9.26
C GLY A 147 -9.62 -5.55 9.76
#